data_AF-A0A7J2J438-F1
#
_entry.id   AF-A0A7J2J438-F1
#
_cell.length_a   1.000
_cell.length_b   1.000
_cell.length_c   1.000
_cell.angle_alpha   90.00
_cell.angle_beta   90.00
_cell.angle_gamma   90.00
#
_symmetry.space_group_name_H-M   'P 1'
#
loop_
_entity.id
_entity.type
_entity.pdbx_description
1 polymer ?
#
loop_
_entity_poly.entity_id
_entity_poly.type
_entity_poly.pdbx_seq_one_letter_code
_entity_poly.pdbx_strand_id
1 'polypeptide(L)'
;MDRSEALLILLGILLGTLSGLISWLGYYPSIPLLIFMFSVYLLLKLREVGKLEFKGTSLGTTLIFWLLFWILVYNVLEYPELFWR
;
A
#
# COMPACT_ATOMS: atom_id res chain seq x y z
N MET A 1 15.32 -10.07 -1.78
CA MET A 1 14.35 -9.10 -1.25
C MET A 1 14.72 -8.86 0.20
N ASP A 2 15.08 -7.64 0.55
CA ASP A 2 15.54 -7.31 1.89
C ASP A 2 14.35 -7.29 2.88
N ARG A 3 14.58 -7.56 4.17
CA ARG A 3 13.51 -7.60 5.18
C ARG A 3 12.69 -6.30 5.23
N SER A 4 13.34 -5.16 5.05
CA SER A 4 12.70 -3.84 5.00
C SER A 4 11.79 -3.69 3.78
N GLU A 5 12.17 -4.25 2.63
CA GLU A 5 11.33 -4.26 1.42
C GLU A 5 10.10 -5.13 1.63
N ALA A 6 10.25 -6.30 2.24
CA ALA A 6 9.13 -7.18 2.53
C ALA A 6 8.12 -6.52 3.50
N LEU A 7 8.62 -5.78 4.49
CA LEU A 7 7.80 -5.00 5.42
C LEU A 7 7.07 -3.85 4.71
N LEU A 8 7.73 -3.16 3.78
CA LEU A 8 7.09 -2.12 2.97
C LEU A 8 5.99 -2.68 2.08
N ILE A 9 6.25 -3.80 1.39
CA ILE A 9 5.21 -4.45 0.57
C ILE A 9 4.03 -4.90 1.43
N LEU A 10 4.30 -5.53 2.59
CA LEU A 10 3.26 -5.93 3.54
C LEU A 10 2.44 -4.72 3.99
N LEU A 11 3.10 -3.59 4.27
CA LEU A 11 2.42 -2.33 4.59
C LEU A 11 1.53 -1.87 3.43
N GLY A 12 2.02 -1.92 2.19
CA GLY A 12 1.23 -1.58 1.01
C GLY A 12 -0.03 -2.43 0.89
N ILE A 13 0.06 -3.74 1.10
CA ILE A 13 -1.08 -4.67 1.10
C ILE A 13 -2.11 -4.30 2.18
N LEU A 14 -1.65 -4.06 3.41
CA LEU A 14 -2.52 -3.69 4.53
C LEU A 14 -3.22 -2.34 4.28
N LEU A 15 -2.47 -1.34 3.84
CA LEU A 15 -3.01 -0.02 3.51
C LEU A 15 -3.96 -0.08 2.32
N GLY A 16 -3.69 -0.92 1.31
CA GLY A 16 -4.57 -1.11 0.16
C GLY A 16 -5.89 -1.74 0.58
N THR A 17 -5.82 -2.77 1.43
CA THR A 17 -7.01 -3.42 2.00
C THR A 17 -7.87 -2.42 2.79
N LEU A 18 -7.23 -1.60 3.63
CA LEU A 18 -7.92 -0.56 4.40
C LEU A 18 -8.50 0.53 3.50
N SER A 19 -7.78 0.94 2.44
CA SER A 19 -8.32 1.86 1.42
C SER A 19 -9.60 1.32 0.79
N GLY A 20 -9.63 0.03 0.42
CA GLY A 20 -10.81 -0.60 -0.16
C GLY A 20 -12.02 -0.59 0.76
N LEU A 21 -11.80 -0.95 2.03
CA LEU A 21 -12.85 -0.91 3.07
C LEU A 21 -13.41 0.50 3.27
N ILE A 22 -12.52 1.50 3.39
CA ILE A 22 -12.94 2.89 3.63
C ILE A 22 -13.61 3.49 2.37
N SER A 23 -13.15 3.15 1.17
CA SER A 23 -13.77 3.56 -0.09
C SER A 23 -15.14 2.99 -0.31
N TRP A 24 -15.37 1.75 0.10
CA TRP A 24 -16.69 1.15 0.11
C TRP A 24 -17.67 1.90 1.05
N LEU A 25 -17.17 2.49 2.14
CA LEU A 25 -17.96 3.37 3.01
C LEU A 25 -18.20 4.79 2.43
N GLY A 26 -17.76 5.06 1.20
CA GLY A 26 -17.96 6.34 0.51
C GLY A 26 -16.89 7.41 0.79
N TYR A 27 -15.79 7.05 1.47
CA TYR A 27 -14.69 7.96 1.78
C TYR A 27 -13.47 7.75 0.85
N TYR A 28 -12.67 8.78 0.62
CA TYR A 28 -11.49 8.69 -0.25
C TYR A 28 -10.20 8.88 0.56
N PRO A 29 -9.66 7.81 1.18
CA PRO A 29 -8.52 7.90 2.09
C PRO A 29 -7.17 7.95 1.35
N SER A 30 -7.16 8.05 0.01
CA SER A 30 -5.96 7.89 -0.81
C SER A 30 -4.86 8.89 -0.45
N ILE A 31 -5.19 10.18 -0.28
CA ILE A 31 -4.21 11.22 0.06
C ILE A 31 -3.55 10.99 1.43
N PRO A 32 -4.29 10.86 2.57
CA PRO A 32 -3.66 10.66 3.87
C PRO A 32 -2.88 9.34 3.95
N LEU A 33 -3.33 8.27 3.29
CA LEU A 33 -2.61 6.99 3.29
C LEU A 33 -1.32 7.03 2.45
N LEU A 34 -1.29 7.79 1.35
CA LEU A 34 -0.06 8.04 0.58
C LEU A 34 0.98 8.79 1.40
N ILE A 35 0.57 9.83 2.14
CA ILE A 35 1.46 10.59 3.03
C ILE A 35 2.03 9.67 4.11
N PHE A 36 1.17 8.85 4.73
CA PHE A 36 1.58 7.89 5.75
C PHE A 36 2.60 6.88 5.20
N MET A 37 2.32 6.29 4.03
CA MET A 37 3.20 5.29 3.41
C MET A 37 4.56 5.87 3.04
N PHE A 38 4.60 7.09 2.49
CA PHE A 38 5.84 7.80 2.21
C PHE A 38 6.63 8.10 3.50
N SER A 39 5.94 8.47 4.58
CA SER A 39 6.58 8.73 5.88
C SER A 39 7.22 7.46 6.45
N VAL A 40 6.53 6.31 6.37
CA VAL A 40 7.10 5.02 6.80
C VAL A 40 8.27 4.60 5.93
N TYR A 41 8.19 4.79 4.62
CA TYR A 41 9.31 4.57 3.70
C TYR A 41 10.54 5.40 4.11
N LEU A 42 10.35 6.69 4.37
CA LEU A 42 11.42 7.57 4.80
C LEU A 42 12.02 7.12 6.14
N LEU A 43 11.20 6.75 7.12
CA LEU A 43 11.65 6.26 8.43
C LEU A 43 12.47 4.96 8.32
N LEU A 44 12.01 4.01 7.50
CA LEU A 44 12.73 2.76 7.26
C LEU A 44 14.07 3.01 6.58
N LYS A 45 14.13 3.96 5.64
CA LYS A 45 15.39 4.32 4.97
C LYS A 45 16.34 5.11 5.86
N LEU A 46 15.84 6.03 6.67
CA LEU A 46 16.64 6.76 7.66
C LEU A 46 17.23 5.80 8.71
N ARG A 47 16.53 4.72 9.05
CA ARG A 47 17.03 3.69 9.98
C ARG A 47 18.16 2.84 9.37
N GLU A 48 18.26 2.74 8.05
CA GLU A 48 19.31 2.03 7.31
C GLU A 48 20.60 2.88 7.13
N VAL A 49 20.92 3.75 8.12
CA VAL A 49 21.94 4.85 8.23
C VAL A 49 23.28 4.69 7.47
N GLY A 50 23.66 3.53 6.95
CA GLY A 50 24.90 3.33 6.18
C GLY A 50 24.79 3.45 4.65
N LYS A 51 23.59 3.37 4.05
CA LYS A 51 23.42 3.41 2.57
C LYS A 51 22.14 4.13 2.19
N LEU A 52 22.23 5.44 1.94
CA LEU A 52 21.20 6.25 1.26
C LEU A 52 21.10 5.88 -0.24
N GLU A 53 21.06 4.58 -0.55
CA GLU A 53 20.67 4.13 -1.88
C GLU A 53 19.14 4.16 -1.94
N PHE A 54 18.60 5.25 -2.49
CA PHE A 54 17.20 5.36 -2.88
C PHE A 54 16.90 4.38 -4.02
N LYS A 55 16.74 3.09 -3.69
CA LYS A 55 16.18 2.11 -4.61
C LYS A 55 14.68 2.37 -4.74
N GLY A 56 14.33 3.28 -5.65
CA GLY A 56 12.95 3.67 -5.97
C GLY A 56 12.06 2.49 -6.37
N THR A 57 12.64 1.35 -6.71
CA THR A 57 11.98 0.07 -6.97
C THR A 57 11.12 -0.41 -5.80
N SER A 58 11.54 -0.21 -4.55
CA SER A 58 10.78 -0.71 -3.38
C SER A 58 9.52 0.13 -3.09
N LEU A 59 9.60 1.46 -3.22
CA LEU A 59 8.45 2.35 -3.09
C LEU A 59 7.45 2.13 -4.23
N GLY A 60 7.93 2.02 -5.47
CA GLY A 60 7.09 1.74 -6.63
C GLY A 60 6.34 0.41 -6.52
N THR A 61 7.03 -0.65 -6.10
CA THR A 61 6.40 -1.96 -5.89
C THR A 61 5.34 -1.89 -4.77
N THR A 62 5.63 -1.18 -3.68
CA THR A 62 4.69 -0.98 -2.58
C THR A 62 3.43 -0.23 -3.02
N LEU A 63 3.58 0.82 -3.85
CA LEU A 63 2.45 1.56 -4.44
C LEU A 63 1.58 0.68 -5.34
N ILE A 64 2.19 -0.20 -6.13
CA ILE A 64 1.47 -1.14 -6.99
C ILE A 64 0.63 -2.10 -6.14
N PHE A 65 1.21 -2.71 -5.11
CA PHE A 65 0.47 -3.60 -4.21
C PHE A 65 -0.65 -2.87 -3.47
N TRP A 66 -0.40 -1.64 -3.01
CA TRP A 66 -1.43 -0.80 -2.41
C TRP A 66 -2.61 -0.57 -3.35
N LEU A 67 -2.35 -0.18 -4.60
CA LEU A 67 -3.39 0.07 -5.60
C LEU A 67 -4.17 -1.20 -5.96
N LEU A 68 -3.46 -2.32 -6.16
CA LEU A 68 -4.07 -3.61 -6.49
C LEU A 68 -5.03 -4.08 -5.39
N PHE A 69 -4.60 -4.02 -4.12
CA PHE A 69 -5.45 -4.43 -3.00
C PHE A 69 -6.60 -3.45 -2.75
N TRP A 70 -6.39 -2.16 -2.98
CA TRP A 70 -7.46 -1.18 -2.93
C TRP A 70 -8.57 -1.52 -3.93
N ILE A 71 -8.22 -1.68 -5.21
CA ILE A 71 -9.17 -2.01 -6.27
C ILE A 71 -9.84 -3.35 -5.99
N LEU A 72 -9.05 -4.38 -5.64
CA LEU A 72 -9.58 -5.72 -5.36
C LEU A 72 -10.62 -5.69 -4.24
N VAL A 73 -10.27 -5.15 -3.07
CA VAL A 73 -11.15 -5.15 -1.90
C VAL A 73 -12.38 -4.29 -2.16
N TYR A 74 -12.21 -3.11 -2.77
CA TYR A 74 -13.34 -2.28 -3.15
C TYR A 74 -14.31 -3.02 -4.08
N ASN A 75 -13.82 -3.65 -5.15
CA ASN A 75 -14.68 -4.35 -6.11
C ASN A 75 -15.34 -5.61 -5.52
N VAL A 76 -14.64 -6.35 -4.64
CA VAL A 76 -15.23 -7.51 -3.96
C VAL A 76 -16.40 -7.09 -3.06
N LEU A 77 -16.30 -5.92 -2.42
CA LEU A 77 -17.35 -5.40 -1.53
C LEU A 77 -18.48 -4.70 -2.29
N GLU A 78 -18.15 -3.93 -3.34
CA GLU A 78 -19.11 -3.15 -4.13
C GLU A 78 -19.86 -4.01 -5.16
N TYR A 79 -19.16 -4.95 -5.81
CA TYR A 79 -19.65 -5.76 -6.93
C TYR A 79 -19.39 -7.26 -6.69
N PRO A 80 -19.95 -7.87 -5.62
CA PRO A 80 -19.70 -9.29 -5.30
C PRO A 80 -20.09 -10.25 -6.43
N GLU A 81 -21.04 -9.87 -7.29
CA GLU A 81 -21.49 -10.65 -8.45
C GLU A 81 -20.40 -10.90 -9.51
N LEU A 82 -19.32 -10.14 -9.52
CA LEU A 82 -18.20 -10.32 -10.44
C LEU A 82 -17.30 -11.52 -10.06
N PHE A 83 -17.39 -12.02 -8.83
CA PHE A 83 -16.47 -13.03 -8.29
C PHE A 83 -17.14 -14.37 -7.98
N TRP A 84 -18.46 -14.39 -7.82
CA TRP A 84 -19.23 -15.56 -7.38
C TRP A 84 -20.09 -16.19 -8.51
N ARG A 85 -19.83 -15.77 -9.75
CA ARG A 85 -20.29 -16.42 -10.98
C ARG A 85 -19.14 -17.19 -11.60
#